data_AF-A0A916SHY1-F1
#
_entry.id   AF-A0A916SHY1-F1
#
_cell.length_a   1.000
_cell.length_b   1.000
_cell.length_c   1.000
_cell.angle_alpha   90.00
_cell.angle_beta   90.00
_cell.angle_gamma   90.00
#
_symmetry.space_group_name_H-M   'P 1'
#
loop_
_entity.id
_entity.type
_entity.pdbx_description
1 polymer ?
#
loop_
_entity_poly.entity_id
_entity_poly.type
_entity_poly.pdbx_seq_one_letter_code
_entity_poly.pdbx_strand_id
1 'polypeptide(L)' 'MLTKEEKAWVKKLQKVLDECPSERLGFFTIGDPDVSIYDKTNEVDFDATVDLPVSIYEHDAELGSIRFPSNVHSVSG' A
#
# COMPACT_ATOMS: atom_id res chain seq x y z
N MET A 1 -2.16 16.22 -18.36
CA MET A 1 -3.54 15.68 -18.28
C MET A 1 -3.51 14.26 -18.79
N LEU A 2 -4.27 13.34 -18.18
CA LEU A 2 -4.37 11.94 -18.63
C LEU A 2 -5.14 11.81 -19.95
N THR A 3 -4.74 10.84 -20.78
CA THR A 3 -5.47 10.39 -21.98
C THR A 3 -6.82 9.76 -21.60
N LYS A 4 -7.66 9.45 -22.60
CA LYS A 4 -8.96 8.79 -22.35
C LYS A 4 -8.75 7.38 -21.80
N GLU A 5 -7.77 6.69 -22.36
CA GLU A 5 -7.38 5.33 -22.02
C GLU A 5 -6.82 5.26 -20.60
N GLU A 6 -5.94 6.21 -20.24
CA GLU A 6 -5.40 6.33 -18.88
C GLU A 6 -6.50 6.63 -17.85
N LYS A 7 -7.43 7.54 -18.14
CA LYS A 7 -8.58 7.81 -17.26
C LYS A 7 -9.45 6.58 -17.04
N ALA A 8 -9.74 5.84 -18.10
CA ALA A 8 -10.52 4.60 -18.02
C ALA A 8 -9.79 3.54 -17.20
N TRP A 9 -8.48 3.40 -17.38
CA TRP A 9 -7.64 2.50 -16.61
C TRP A 9 -7.60 2.86 -15.12
N VAL A 10 -7.35 4.13 -14.77
CA VAL A 10 -7.37 4.61 -13.37
C VAL A 10 -8.72 4.35 -12.71
N LYS A 11 -9.83 4.63 -13.41
CA LYS A 11 -11.18 4.37 -12.88
C LYS A 11 -11.41 2.88 -12.62
N LYS A 12 -10.92 1.99 -13.49
CA LYS A 12 -11.01 0.55 -13.29
C LYS A 12 -10.19 0.10 -12.08
N LEU A 13 -8.96 0.60 -11.95
CA LEU A 13 -8.10 0.28 -10.80
C LEU A 13 -8.74 0.75 -9.48
N GLN A 14 -9.23 1.99 -9.42
CA GLN A 14 -9.91 2.52 -8.24
C GLN A 14 -11.10 1.66 -7.85
N LYS A 15 -11.94 1.26 -8.82
CA LYS A 15 -13.08 0.38 -8.56
C LYS A 15 -12.66 -0.96 -7.93
N VAL A 16 -11.55 -1.55 -8.38
CA VAL A 16 -11.02 -2.80 -7.78
C VAL A 16 -10.57 -2.57 -6.33
N LEU A 17 -9.91 -1.44 -6.06
CA LEU A 17 -9.50 -1.08 -4.70
C LEU A 17 -10.70 -0.81 -3.78
N ASP A 18 -11.74 -0.14 -4.30
CA ASP A 18 -12.99 0.14 -3.57
C ASP A 18 -13.78 -1.13 -3.24
N GLU A 19 -13.60 -2.20 -4.01
CA GLU A 19 -14.21 -3.53 -3.79
C GLU A 19 -13.39 -4.40 -2.81
N CYS A 20 -12.36 -3.83 -2.15
CA CYS A 20 -11.55 -4.55 -1.17
C CYS A 20 -12.45 -5.18 -0.08
N PRO A 21 -12.38 -6.50 0.15
CA PRO A 21 -13.28 -7.18 1.08
C PRO A 21 -12.87 -7.01 2.55
N SER A 22 -11.86 -6.20 2.85
CA SER A 22 -11.23 -6.16 4.16
C SER A 22 -10.81 -4.76 4.57
N GLU A 23 -11.15 -4.42 5.81
CA GLU A 23 -10.73 -3.20 6.48
C GLU A 23 -9.35 -3.35 7.14
N ARG A 24 -8.77 -4.57 7.21
CA ARG A 24 -7.49 -4.82 7.91
C ARG A 24 -6.25 -4.66 7.03
N LEU A 25 -6.41 -4.44 5.74
CA LEU A 25 -5.28 -4.32 4.83
C LEU A 25 -4.72 -2.89 4.87
N GLY A 26 -3.45 -2.77 5.25
CA GLY A 26 -2.63 -1.58 5.06
C GLY A 26 -1.70 -1.76 3.86
N PHE A 27 -1.23 -0.65 3.29
CA PHE A 27 -0.36 -0.65 2.12
C PHE A 27 0.79 0.36 2.30
N PHE A 28 2.02 -0.04 1.98
CA PHE A 28 3.17 0.88 1.96
C PHE A 28 4.14 0.53 0.83
N THR A 29 5.07 1.43 0.54
CA THR A 29 6.20 1.22 -0.37
C THR A 29 7.35 2.13 0.08
N ILE A 30 8.55 1.89 -0.43
CA ILE A 30 9.76 2.67 -0.12
C ILE A 30 10.36 3.33 -1.38
N GLY A 31 9.60 3.42 -2.48
CA GLY A 31 10.05 4.04 -3.73
C GLY A 31 10.30 3.08 -4.88
N ASP A 32 9.86 1.83 -4.77
CA ASP A 32 9.97 0.79 -5.77
C ASP A 32 8.59 0.47 -6.39
N PRO A 33 8.50 -0.43 -7.39
CA PRO A 33 7.22 -0.82 -7.97
C PRO A 33 6.39 -1.75 -7.09
N ASP A 34 6.88 -2.20 -5.94
CA ASP A 34 6.21 -3.19 -5.10
C ASP A 34 5.51 -2.47 -3.93
N VAL A 35 4.18 -2.59 -3.90
CA VAL A 35 3.36 -2.10 -2.80
C VAL A 35 3.12 -3.26 -1.85
N SER A 36 3.78 -3.21 -0.69
CA SER A 36 3.64 -4.19 0.38
C SER A 36 2.27 -4.06 1.05
N ILE A 37 1.68 -5.21 1.38
CA ILE A 37 0.42 -5.35 2.10
C ILE A 37 0.73 -5.84 3.51
N TYR A 38 0.15 -5.23 4.52
CA TYR A 38 0.30 -5.65 5.90
C TYR A 38 -1.05 -5.65 6.65
N ASP A 39 -1.11 -6.33 7.80
CA ASP A 39 -2.26 -6.29 8.70
C ASP A 39 -2.18 -5.04 9.58
N LYS A 40 -3.09 -4.08 9.36
CA LYS A 40 -3.17 -2.84 10.15
C LYS A 40 -4.08 -2.94 11.38
N THR A 41 -4.60 -4.12 11.72
CA THR A 41 -5.52 -4.30 12.87
C THR A 41 -4.94 -3.73 14.17
N ASN A 42 -3.63 -3.88 14.37
CA ASN A 42 -2.90 -3.41 15.55
C ASN A 42 -1.91 -2.30 15.20
N GLU A 43 -2.17 -1.50 14.15
CA GLU A 43 -1.25 -0.43 13.72
C GLU A 43 -1.02 0.62 14.82
N VAL A 44 -1.98 0.77 15.76
CA VAL A 44 -1.85 1.63 16.95
C VAL A 44 -0.77 1.15 17.94
N ASP A 45 -0.40 -0.13 17.89
CA ASP A 45 0.66 -0.71 18.71
C ASP A 45 2.04 -0.59 18.03
N PHE A 46 2.09 -0.11 16.79
CA PHE A 46 3.37 0.14 16.11
C PHE A 46 4.07 1.33 16.75
N ASP A 47 5.37 1.16 17.03
CA ASP A 47 6.18 2.23 17.60
C ASP A 47 6.33 3.36 16.58
N ALA A 48 5.71 4.50 16.87
CA ALA A 48 5.76 5.69 16.02
C ALA A 48 7.17 6.31 15.91
N THR A 49 8.14 5.85 16.72
CA THR A 49 9.55 6.24 16.64
C THR A 49 10.38 5.34 15.71
N VAL A 50 9.78 4.25 15.22
CA VAL A 50 10.39 3.27 14.32
C VAL A 50 9.74 3.37 12.95
N ASP A 51 10.55 3.19 11.89
CA ASP A 51 10.04 3.16 10.53
C ASP A 51 9.00 2.05 10.35
N LEU A 52 7.85 2.38 9.74
CA LEU A 52 6.73 1.46 9.53
C LEU A 52 7.13 0.06 9.00
N PRO A 53 8.03 -0.07 7.99
CA PRO A 53 8.46 -1.38 7.50
C PRO A 53 9.14 -2.25 8.57
N VAL A 54 9.91 -1.63 9.48
CA VAL A 54 10.58 -2.34 10.58
C VAL A 54 9.54 -2.81 11.59
N SER A 55 8.59 -1.95 11.99
CA SER A 55 7.51 -2.31 12.91
C SER A 55 6.65 -3.46 12.36
N ILE A 56 6.32 -3.45 11.06
CA ILE A 56 5.56 -4.51 10.40
C ILE A 56 6.31 -5.86 10.48
N TYR A 57 7.61 -5.85 10.22
CA TYR A 57 8.44 -7.05 10.29
C TYR A 57 8.52 -7.61 11.72
N GLU A 58 8.71 -6.75 12.72
CA GLU A 58 8.80 -7.16 14.13
C GLU A 58 7.48 -7.75 14.67
N HIS A 59 6.34 -7.33 14.12
CA HIS A 59 5.02 -7.80 14.51
C HIS A 59 4.48 -8.96 13.65
N ASP A 60 5.28 -9.49 12.72
CA ASP A 60 4.87 -10.54 11.76
C ASP A 60 3.57 -10.16 11.01
N ALA A 61 3.46 -8.88 10.62
CA ALA A 61 2.25 -8.31 10.06
C ALA A 61 2.25 -8.29 8.51
N GLU A 62 3.29 -8.77 7.85
CA GLU A 62 3.38 -8.80 6.38
C GLU A 62 2.42 -9.84 5.77
N LEU A 63 1.65 -9.42 4.76
CA LEU A 63 0.63 -10.25 4.11
C LEU A 63 0.91 -10.54 2.63
N GLY A 64 1.83 -9.80 1.99
CA GLY A 64 2.19 -9.98 0.59
C GLY A 64 2.46 -8.64 -0.13
N SER A 65 2.41 -8.64 -1.47
CA SER A 65 2.66 -7.43 -2.26
C SER A 65 1.89 -7.38 -3.58
N ILE A 66 1.73 -6.17 -4.11
CA ILE A 66 1.18 -5.89 -5.45
C ILE A 66 2.23 -5.13 -6.25
N ARG A 67 2.49 -5.58 -7.47
CA ARG A 67 3.46 -4.93 -8.37
C ARG A 67 2.81 -3.92 -9.31
N PHE A 68 3.24 -2.67 -9.22
CA PHE A 68 2.83 -1.56 -10.08
C PHE A 68 3.68 -1.50 -11.36
N PRO A 69 3.18 -0.84 -12.42
CA PRO A 69 3.90 -0.71 -13.70
C PRO A 69 5.11 0.24 -13.64
N SER A 70 5.24 1.01 -12.56
CA SER A 70 6.34 1.95 -12.30
C SER A 70 6.56 2.07 -10.79
N ASN A 71 7.67 2.70 -10.39
CA ASN A 71 7.94 3.00 -8.98
C ASN A 71 6.76 3.78 -8.36
N VAL A 72 6.35 3.35 -7.17
CA VAL A 72 5.42 4.07 -6.31
C VAL A 72 6.27 4.74 -5.24
N HIS A 73 6.32 6.06 -5.26
CA HIS A 73 7.16 6.80 -4.31
C HIS A 73 6.41 7.06 -3.01
N SER A 74 7.01 6.64 -1.89
CA SER A 74 6.64 7.18 -0.59
C SER A 74 7.21 8.59 -0.49
N VAL A 75 6.32 9.58 -0.36
CA VAL A 75 6.69 10.98 -0.14
C VAL A 75 6.22 11.38 1.26
N SER A 76 6.88 10.85 2.28
CA SER A 76 6.83 11.42 3.63
C SER A 76 7.77 12.64 3.67
N GLY A 77 7.27 13.75 4.22
CA GLY A 77 7.99 15.03 4.30
C GLY A 77 9.13 15.03 5.30
#